data_AF-A0AAY4C9V9-F1
#
_entry.id   AF-A0AAY4C9V9-F1
#
_cell.length_a   1.000
_cell.length_b   1.000
_cell.length_c   1.000
_cell.angle_alpha   90.00
_cell.angle_beta   90.00
_cell.angle_gamma   90.00
#
_symmetry.space_group_name_H-M   'P 1'
#
loop_
_entity.id
_entity.type
_entity.pdbx_description
1 polymer ?
#
loop_
_entity_poly.entity_id
_entity_poly.type
_entity_poly.pdbx_seq_one_letter_code
_entity_poly.pdbx_strand_id
1 'polypeptide(L)' 'MNSGPTPCESERSAASQAANVFVATCDANGAYAPTQCQSDGQCWCVNSEGKEVFGTRQDGQPIKNCTTL' A
#
# COMPACT_ATOMS: atom_id res chain seq x y z
N MET A 1 0.14 25.20 4.67
CA MET A 1 0.44 24.64 3.34
C MET A 1 1.34 23.44 3.56
N ASN A 2 0.77 22.25 3.78
CA ASN A 2 1.56 21.02 3.81
C ASN A 2 1.67 20.53 2.37
N SER A 3 2.61 21.09 1.62
CA SER A 3 2.77 20.88 0.16
C SER A 3 3.83 19.83 -0.19
N GLY A 4 4.15 18.93 0.75
CA GLY A 4 5.10 17.84 0.54
C GLY A 4 4.39 16.50 0.34
N PRO A 5 5.01 15.53 -0.33
CA PRO A 5 4.45 14.20 -0.49
C PRO A 5 4.24 13.53 0.87
N THR A 6 3.15 12.80 1.02
CA THR A 6 2.92 11.96 2.19
C THR A 6 3.92 10.80 2.25
N PRO A 7 4.00 10.05 3.38
CA PRO A 7 4.79 8.84 3.44
C PRO A 7 4.45 7.85 2.31
N CYS A 8 3.16 7.59 2.07
CA CYS A 8 2.74 6.67 1.00
C CYS A 8 3.15 7.16 -0.39
N GLU A 9 2.97 8.45 -0.68
CA GLU A 9 3.33 9.03 -1.98
C GLU A 9 4.85 8.97 -2.23
N SER A 10 5.64 9.24 -1.19
CA SER A 10 7.09 9.15 -1.23
C SER A 10 7.55 7.71 -1.51
N GLU A 11 6.98 6.73 -0.79
CA GLU A 11 7.28 5.32 -0.98
C GLU A 11 6.85 4.82 -2.37
N ARG A 12 5.66 5.19 -2.84
CA ARG A 12 5.19 4.88 -4.19
C ARG A 12 6.19 5.38 -5.24
N SER A 13 6.63 6.63 -5.12
CA SER A 13 7.56 7.25 -6.06
C SER A 13 8.92 6.54 -6.05
N ALA A 14 9.47 6.27 -4.87
CA ALA A 14 10.74 5.57 -4.73
C ALA A 14 10.68 4.14 -5.30
N ALA A 15 9.63 3.40 -4.97
CA ALA A 15 9.40 2.03 -5.46
C ALA A 15 9.22 1.98 -6.98
N SER A 16 8.49 2.94 -7.54
CA SER A 16 8.27 3.04 -8.99
C SER A 16 9.57 3.34 -9.74
N GLN A 17 10.39 4.26 -9.21
CA GLN A 17 11.70 4.59 -9.79
C GLN A 17 12.68 3.41 -9.72
N ALA A 18 12.58 2.59 -8.68
CA ALA A 18 13.40 1.39 -8.51
C ALA A 18 12.89 0.16 -9.28
N ALA A 19 11.77 0.28 -10.02
CA ALA A 19 11.07 -0.84 -10.66
C ALA A 19 10.80 -2.01 -9.68
N ASN A 20 10.41 -1.68 -8.45
CA ASN A 20 10.11 -2.67 -7.43
C ASN A 20 8.81 -3.43 -7.77
N VAL A 21 8.75 -4.71 -7.42
CA VAL A 21 7.53 -5.54 -7.59
C VAL A 21 6.38 -5.02 -6.75
N PHE A 22 6.68 -4.39 -5.61
CA PHE A 22 5.71 -3.73 -4.76
C PHE A 22 5.78 -2.22 -4.93
N VAL A 23 4.66 -1.61 -5.34
CA VAL A 23 4.47 -0.16 -5.41
C VAL A 23 3.27 0.21 -4.54
N ALA A 24 3.50 1.06 -3.53
CA ALA A 24 2.48 1.42 -2.55
C ALA A 24 1.25 2.08 -3.21
N THR A 25 0.08 1.56 -2.87
CA THR A 25 -1.22 2.13 -3.21
C THR A 25 -1.64 3.10 -2.10
N CYS A 26 -2.10 4.27 -2.51
CA CYS A 26 -2.41 5.43 -1.68
C CYS A 26 -3.77 5.93 -2.11
N ASP A 27 -4.57 6.38 -1.16
CA ASP A 27 -5.87 7.00 -1.41
C ASP A 27 -5.74 8.46 -1.89
N ALA A 28 -6.87 9.14 -2.08
CA ALA A 28 -6.92 10.52 -2.53
C ALA A 28 -6.36 11.54 -1.52
N ASN A 29 -6.18 11.15 -0.26
CA ASN A 29 -5.58 11.97 0.80
C ASN A 29 -4.08 11.68 0.95
N GLY A 30 -3.51 10.77 0.14
CA GLY A 30 -2.14 10.31 0.26
C GLY A 30 -1.92 9.36 1.45
N ALA A 31 -2.97 8.84 2.09
CA ALA A 31 -2.85 7.78 3.09
C ALA A 31 -2.70 6.42 2.39
N TYR A 32 -2.16 5.41 3.09
CA TYR A 32 -2.09 4.06 2.53
C TYR A 32 -3.49 3.50 2.30
N ALA A 33 -3.72 2.96 1.11
CA ALA A 33 -4.92 2.19 0.87
C ALA A 33 -4.92 0.95 1.79
N PRO A 34 -6.05 0.57 2.41
CA PRO A 34 -6.06 -0.54 3.38
C PRO A 34 -5.62 -1.87 2.77
N THR A 35 -5.80 -2.05 1.47
CA THR A 35 -5.31 -3.19 0.70
C THR A 35 -4.13 -2.75 -0.16
N GLN A 36 -3.04 -3.49 -0.08
CA GLN A 36 -1.85 -3.36 -0.91
C GLN A 36 -1.72 -4.60 -1.78
N CYS A 37 -1.27 -4.43 -3.02
CA CYS A 37 -1.02 -5.53 -3.93
C CYS A 37 0.32 -5.31 -4.65
N GLN A 38 1.09 -6.37 -4.82
CA GLN A 38 2.33 -6.36 -5.61
C GLN A 38 2.10 -7.01 -6.97
N SER A 39 3.01 -6.79 -7.92
CA SER A 39 2.84 -7.14 -9.33
C SER A 39 2.78 -8.64 -9.62
N ASP A 40 3.23 -9.49 -8.70
CA ASP A 40 3.14 -10.95 -8.81
C ASP A 40 1.77 -11.52 -8.40
N GLY A 41 0.84 -10.66 -7.95
CA GLY A 41 -0.53 -11.04 -7.60
C GLY A 41 -0.77 -11.27 -6.10
N GLN A 42 0.23 -11.07 -5.23
CA GLN A 42 -0.01 -11.08 -3.78
C GLN A 42 -0.63 -9.77 -3.31
N CYS A 43 -1.66 -9.88 -2.48
CA CYS A 43 -2.27 -8.75 -1.79
C CYS A 43 -2.31 -8.98 -0.27
N TRP A 44 -2.22 -7.90 0.52
CA TRP A 44 -2.27 -7.92 1.99
C TRP A 44 -2.98 -6.66 2.52
N CYS A 45 -3.40 -6.71 3.78
CA CYS A 45 -3.89 -5.52 4.47
C CYS A 45 -2.73 -4.76 5.10
N VAL A 46 -2.84 -3.43 5.18
CA VAL A 46 -1.89 -2.58 5.91
C VAL A 46 -2.59 -1.72 6.96
N ASN A 47 -1.83 -1.33 7.99
CA ASN A 47 -2.24 -0.32 8.95
C ASN A 47 -2.06 1.11 8.38
N SER A 48 -2.38 2.14 9.17
CA SER A 48 -2.24 3.54 8.78
C SER A 48 -0.80 3.99 8.48
N GLU A 49 0.21 3.23 8.93
CA GLU A 49 1.62 3.45 8.63
C GLU A 49 2.09 2.69 7.37
N GLY A 50 1.20 1.96 6.69
CA GLY A 50 1.57 1.15 5.51
C GLY A 50 2.21 -0.20 5.84
N LYS A 51 2.24 -0.60 7.11
CA LYS A 51 2.82 -1.89 7.54
C LYS A 51 1.81 -3.02 7.34
N GLU A 52 2.28 -4.13 6.79
CA GLU A 52 1.50 -5.35 6.62
C GLU A 52 0.90 -5.82 7.94
N VAL A 53 -0.41 -6.09 7.93
CA VAL A 53 -1.11 -6.77 9.02
C VAL A 53 -0.82 -8.26 8.89
N PHE A 54 -0.22 -8.84 9.93
CA PHE A 54 0.19 -10.25 9.92
C PHE A 54 -0.97 -11.20 9.58
N GLY A 55 -0.69 -12.19 8.73
CA GLY A 55 -1.66 -13.22 8.34
C GLY A 55 -2.67 -12.78 7.27
N THR A 56 -2.51 -11.59 6.68
CA THR A 56 -3.42 -11.10 5.64
C THR A 56 -2.92 -11.32 4.22
N ARG A 57 -1.61 -11.56 4.01
CA ARG A 57 -1.04 -11.80 2.69
C ARG A 57 -1.58 -13.06 2.02
N GLN A 58 -2.15 -12.92 0.82
CA GLN A 58 -2.71 -14.00 0.02
C GLN A 58 -2.51 -13.75 -1.48
N ASP A 59 -2.45 -14.82 -2.26
CA ASP A 59 -2.45 -14.74 -3.73
C ASP A 59 -3.86 -14.42 -4.24
N GLY A 60 -3.96 -13.55 -5.25
CA GLY A 60 -5.19 -13.36 -6.02
C GLY A 60 -6.07 -12.18 -5.56
N GLN A 61 -7.34 -12.44 -5.22
CA GLN A 61 -8.34 -11.38 -5.09
C GLN A 61 -8.01 -10.40 -3.95
N PRO A 62 -8.24 -9.09 -4.17
CA PRO A 62 -8.05 -8.09 -3.13
C PRO A 62 -8.92 -8.43 -1.91
N ILE A 63 -8.29 -8.36 -0.74
CA ILE A 63 -8.92 -8.68 0.54
C ILE A 63 -10.06 -7.67 0.77
N LYS A 64 -11.30 -8.13 0.62
CA LYS A 64 -12.48 -7.25 0.60
C LYS A 64 -12.82 -6.58 1.94
N ASN A 65 -12.13 -6.95 3.02
CA ASN A 65 -12.41 -6.49 4.38
C ASN A 65 -11.15 -5.99 5.11
N CYS A 66 -10.24 -5.31 4.42
CA CYS A 66 -9.21 -4.54 5.11
C CYS A 66 -9.86 -3.28 5.70
N THR A 67 -10.38 -3.36 6.91
CA THR A 67 -10.61 -2.17 7.73
C THR A 67 -9.25 -1.67 8.20
N THR A 68 -8.97 -0.38 8.03
CA THR A 68 -7.86 0.29 8.73
C THR A 68 -8.01 -0.02 10.22
N LEU A 69 -7.17 -0.92 10.74
CA LEU A 69 -7.06 -1.26 12.16
C LEU A 69 -6.41 -0.11 12.93
#